data_AF-A0A7C5KEC6-F1
#
_entry.id   AF-A0A7C5KEC6-F1
#
_cell.length_a   1.000
_cell.length_b   1.000
_cell.length_c   1.000
_cell.angle_alpha   90.00
_cell.angle_beta   90.00
_cell.angle_gamma   90.00
#
_symmetry.space_group_name_H-M   'P 1'
#
loop_
_entity.id
_entity.type
_entity.pdbx_description
1 polymer ?
#
loop_
_entity_poly.entity_id
_entity_poly.type
_entity_poly.pdbx_seq_one_letter_code
_entity_poly.pdbx_strand_id
1 'polypeptide(L)'
;MDEETRNCLGCHDGTLTRGGTMGKGGATAWERLKGNHPVGVAYGGASRGLSRRNAFRPAESLPREIDLPGGRVGCASCHGLYNRNPHLLVIPNRGSRLCLACHVK
;
A
#
# COMPACT_ATOMS: atom_id res chain seq x y z
N MET A 1 -9.07 -7.20 4.41
CA MET A 1 -8.89 -5.75 4.27
C MET A 1 -9.18 -5.11 5.60
N ASP A 2 -8.34 -4.18 6.05
CA ASP A 2 -8.52 -3.38 7.28
C ASP A 2 -9.58 -2.28 7.09
N GLU A 3 -9.97 -1.62 8.18
CA GLU A 3 -11.01 -0.57 8.20
C GLU A 3 -10.57 0.71 7.47
N GLU A 4 -9.33 1.15 7.64
CA GLU A 4 -8.83 2.36 7.01
C GLU A 4 -8.84 2.24 5.48
N THR A 5 -8.34 1.12 4.95
CA THR A 5 -8.38 0.85 3.52
C THR A 5 -9.82 0.79 2.98
N ARG A 6 -10.79 0.28 3.76
CA ARG A 6 -12.21 0.30 3.39
C ARG A 6 -12.77 1.72 3.31
N ASN A 7 -12.37 2.60 4.23
CA ASN A 7 -12.79 4.00 4.21
C ASN A 7 -12.28 4.73 2.97
N CYS A 8 -11.02 4.49 2.58
CA CYS A 8 -10.49 5.02 1.32
C CYS A 8 -11.32 4.53 0.11
N LEU A 9 -11.63 3.23 0.07
CA LEU A 9 -12.41 2.64 -1.00
C LEU A 9 -13.86 3.12 -1.04
N GLY A 10 -14.42 3.61 0.07
CA GLY A 10 -15.75 4.22 0.11
C GLY A 10 -15.93 5.32 -0.93
N CYS A 11 -14.85 6.02 -1.31
CA CYS A 11 -14.86 7.02 -2.39
C CYS A 11 -14.00 6.64 -3.61
N HIS A 12 -12.94 5.85 -3.41
CA HIS A 12 -11.95 5.49 -4.44
C HIS A 12 -12.21 4.14 -5.12
N ASP A 13 -13.32 3.46 -4.83
CA ASP A 13 -13.72 2.22 -5.51
C ASP A 13 -14.16 2.42 -6.97
N GLY A 14 -14.34 3.68 -7.40
CA GLY A 14 -14.77 4.06 -8.73
C GLY A 14 -16.27 4.10 -8.94
N THR A 15 -17.07 3.91 -7.89
CA THR A 15 -18.55 3.97 -7.97
C THR A 15 -19.06 5.39 -7.74
N LEU A 16 -18.50 6.12 -6.76
CA LEU A 16 -18.95 7.46 -6.38
C LEU A 16 -18.28 8.59 -7.18
N THR A 17 -17.04 8.42 -7.65
CA THR A 17 -16.32 9.49 -8.34
C THR A 17 -15.63 8.99 -9.61
N ARG A 18 -16.05 9.49 -10.78
CA ARG A 18 -15.46 9.17 -12.10
C ARG A 18 -13.98 9.58 -12.26
N GLY A 19 -13.48 10.45 -11.37
CA GLY A 19 -12.08 10.91 -11.33
C GLY A 19 -11.31 10.49 -10.08
N GLY A 20 -11.95 9.83 -9.10
CA GLY A 20 -11.29 9.26 -7.92
C GLY A 20 -10.90 7.80 -8.10
N THR A 21 -11.11 7.24 -9.29
CA THR A 21 -10.60 5.91 -9.63
C THR A 21 -9.08 5.93 -9.55
N MET A 22 -8.52 5.01 -8.77
CA MET A 22 -7.11 4.65 -8.84
C MET A 22 -6.85 3.93 -10.18
N GLY A 23 -6.84 4.67 -11.31
CA GLY A 23 -6.64 4.16 -12.67
C GLY A 23 -7.72 4.60 -13.69
N LYS A 24 -7.44 4.44 -15.00
CA LYS A 24 -8.39 4.74 -16.10
C LYS A 24 -9.36 3.57 -16.39
N GLY A 25 -10.64 3.87 -16.69
CA GLY A 25 -11.75 2.91 -16.91
C GLY A 25 -12.49 2.61 -15.58
N GLY A 26 -13.74 2.18 -15.45
CA GLY A 26 -14.57 1.25 -16.22
C GLY A 26 -14.82 -0.08 -15.45
N ALA A 27 -13.97 -0.42 -14.48
CA ALA A 27 -14.05 -1.60 -13.60
C ALA A 27 -13.98 -1.14 -12.12
N THR A 28 -14.40 -1.94 -11.14
CA THR A 28 -14.22 -1.56 -9.72
C THR A 28 -12.73 -1.38 -9.44
N ALA A 29 -12.35 -0.36 -8.68
CA ALA A 29 -10.94 -0.02 -8.46
C ALA A 29 -10.15 -1.21 -7.87
N TRP A 30 -10.80 -2.04 -7.06
CA TRP A 30 -10.22 -3.26 -6.49
C TRP A 30 -9.71 -4.25 -7.54
N GLU A 31 -10.45 -4.49 -8.63
CA GLU A 31 -10.01 -5.40 -9.69
C GLU A 31 -8.80 -4.86 -10.46
N ARG A 32 -8.59 -3.54 -10.51
CA ARG A 32 -7.37 -2.93 -11.07
C ARG A 32 -6.17 -3.01 -10.14
N LEU A 33 -6.40 -2.97 -8.82
CA LEU A 33 -5.33 -3.04 -7.83
C LEU A 33 -4.77 -4.47 -7.71
N LYS A 34 -5.59 -5.48 -7.97
CA LYS A 34 -5.15 -6.88 -8.02
C LYS A 34 -3.98 -7.04 -9.00
N GLY A 35 -2.86 -7.53 -8.47
CA GLY A 35 -1.64 -7.84 -9.23
C GLY A 35 -0.54 -6.80 -9.15
N ASN A 36 -0.86 -5.51 -9.02
CA ASN A 36 0.13 -4.42 -9.07
C ASN A 36 0.12 -3.47 -7.86
N HIS A 37 -0.87 -3.58 -6.96
CA HIS A 37 -0.96 -2.79 -5.72
C HIS A 37 -1.28 -3.71 -4.54
N PRO A 38 -0.28 -4.03 -3.69
CA PRO A 38 -0.43 -5.03 -2.65
C PRO A 38 -1.10 -4.44 -1.38
N VAL A 39 -2.38 -4.05 -1.47
CA VAL A 39 -3.15 -3.61 -0.31
C VAL A 39 -4.04 -4.74 0.24
N GLY A 40 -4.18 -4.79 1.57
CA GLY A 40 -4.89 -5.83 2.30
C GLY A 40 -4.06 -7.07 2.67
N VAL A 41 -2.79 -7.14 2.25
CA VAL A 41 -1.89 -8.26 2.57
C VAL A 41 -1.36 -8.16 3.99
N ALA A 42 -1.23 -9.29 4.69
CA ALA A 42 -0.66 -9.31 6.03
C ALA A 42 0.83 -8.98 5.98
N TYR A 43 1.26 -7.97 6.76
CA TYR A 43 2.67 -7.66 6.90
C TYR A 43 3.33 -8.72 7.79
N GLY A 44 4.48 -9.26 7.37
CA GLY A 44 5.17 -10.32 8.10
C GLY A 44 4.51 -11.71 8.04
N GLY A 45 3.21 -11.85 7.79
CA GLY A 45 2.53 -13.17 7.68
C GLY A 45 3.01 -14.03 6.50
N ALA A 46 3.47 -13.40 5.41
CA ALA A 46 4.07 -14.08 4.26
C ALA A 46 5.52 -14.55 4.50
N SER A 47 6.16 -14.13 5.60
CA SER A 47 7.55 -14.49 5.92
C SER A 47 7.73 -15.91 6.45
N ARG A 48 6.64 -16.64 6.75
CA ARG A 48 6.70 -18.00 7.30
C ARG A 48 6.99 -19.10 6.27
N GLY A 49 7.04 -18.78 4.97
CA GLY A 49 7.22 -19.78 3.92
C GLY A 49 7.97 -19.33 2.65
N LEU A 50 8.46 -18.09 2.58
CA LEU A 50 9.16 -17.59 1.40
C LEU A 50 10.66 -17.53 1.67
N SER A 51 11.42 -18.24 0.83
CA SER A 51 12.88 -18.20 0.73
C SER A 51 13.49 -16.81 0.99
N ARG A 52 14.72 -16.76 1.50
CA ARG A 52 15.55 -15.57 1.82
C ARG A 52 15.49 -14.37 0.83
N ARG A 53 14.94 -14.53 -0.36
CA ARG A 53 14.70 -13.49 -1.39
C ARG A 53 13.52 -12.55 -1.09
N ASN A 54 12.61 -12.89 -0.17
CA ASN A 54 11.46 -12.04 0.21
C ASN A 54 11.45 -11.70 1.71
N ALA A 55 12.63 -11.49 2.30
CA ALA A 55 12.70 -11.09 3.69
C ALA A 55 12.14 -9.66 3.87
N PHE A 56 11.23 -9.51 4.83
CA PHE A 56 10.71 -8.22 5.24
C PHE A 56 11.46 -7.74 6.48
N ARG A 57 11.63 -6.43 6.59
CA ARG A 57 12.07 -5.80 7.83
C ARG A 57 11.00 -6.02 8.92
N PRO A 58 11.37 -6.13 10.20
CA PRO A 58 10.41 -6.10 11.29
C PRO A 58 9.55 -4.83 11.24
N ALA A 59 8.27 -4.93 11.56
CA ALA A 59 7.32 -3.82 11.50
C ALA A 59 7.80 -2.63 12.35
N GLU A 60 8.43 -2.93 13.47
CA GLU A 60 8.95 -1.96 14.45
C GLU A 60 10.17 -1.19 13.93
N SER A 61 10.81 -1.70 12.87
CA SER A 61 11.97 -1.08 12.23
C SER A 61 11.61 -0.24 10.99
N LEU A 62 10.32 -0.19 10.64
CA LEU A 62 9.85 0.62 9.52
C LEU A 62 9.96 2.12 9.85
N PRO A 63 10.19 2.96 8.82
CA PRO A 63 10.06 4.41 8.98
C PRO A 63 8.68 4.76 9.52
N ARG A 64 8.61 5.73 10.44
CA ARG A 64 7.36 6.19 11.06
C ARG A 64 6.30 6.67 10.06
N GLU A 65 6.73 7.03 8.86
CA GLU A 65 5.88 7.45 7.77
C GLU A 65 5.07 6.29 7.14
N ILE A 66 5.48 5.04 7.38
CA ILE A 66 4.77 3.83 6.92
C ILE A 66 3.91 3.31 8.06
N ASP A 67 2.58 3.44 7.90
CA ASP A 67 1.63 2.81 8.82
C ASP A 67 1.23 1.41 8.31
N LEU A 68 0.97 0.48 9.23
CA LEU A 68 0.48 -0.88 8.93
C LEU A 68 -0.87 -1.09 9.60
N PRO A 69 -1.96 -0.51 9.05
CA PRO A 69 -3.27 -0.56 9.67
C PRO A 69 -3.73 -2.01 9.89
N GLY A 70 -3.99 -2.36 11.16
CA GLY A 70 -4.34 -3.72 11.55
C GLY A 70 -3.26 -4.77 11.24
N GLY A 71 -1.99 -4.37 11.17
CA GLY A 71 -0.86 -5.26 10.84
C GLY A 71 -0.80 -5.65 9.36
N ARG A 72 -1.42 -4.88 8.47
CA ARG A 72 -1.52 -5.15 7.04
C ARG A 72 -0.96 -3.99 6.22
N VAL A 73 -0.53 -4.28 5.00
CA VAL A 73 -0.21 -3.22 4.03
C VAL A 73 -1.54 -2.65 3.54
N GLY A 74 -1.79 -1.38 3.82
CA GLY A 74 -2.98 -0.63 3.39
C GLY A 74 -2.62 0.55 2.48
N CYS A 75 -3.61 1.38 2.15
CA CYS A 75 -3.35 2.60 1.36
C CYS A 75 -2.39 3.55 2.08
N ALA A 76 -2.58 3.73 3.40
CA ALA A 76 -1.78 4.58 4.26
C ALA A 76 -0.33 4.11 4.43
N SER A 77 -0.04 2.84 4.18
CA SER A 77 1.32 2.29 4.19
C SER A 77 2.21 2.91 3.11
N CYS A 78 1.61 3.40 2.02
CA CYS A 78 2.33 3.96 0.87
C CYS A 78 1.97 5.42 0.62
N HIS A 79 0.74 5.85 0.93
CA HIS A 79 0.22 7.17 0.60
C HIS A 79 -0.16 7.96 1.86
N GLY A 80 0.15 9.25 1.89
CA GLY A 80 -0.34 10.16 2.92
C GLY A 80 -1.04 11.35 2.28
N LEU A 81 -2.27 11.61 2.71
CA LEU A 81 -3.18 12.61 2.10
C LEU A 81 -2.58 14.02 2.01
N TYR A 82 -1.70 14.37 2.94
CA TYR A 82 -1.08 15.69 3.03
C TYR A 82 0.38 15.70 2.54
N ASN A 83 0.89 14.58 2.02
CA ASN A 83 2.25 14.52 1.49
C ASN A 83 2.36 15.25 0.16
N ARG A 84 3.48 15.94 -0.04
CA ARG A 84 3.78 16.66 -1.28
C ARG A 84 4.65 15.88 -2.26
N ASN A 85 4.94 14.62 -1.93
CA ASN A 85 5.70 13.74 -2.81
C ASN A 85 4.85 13.37 -4.04
N PRO A 86 5.46 13.06 -5.19
CA PRO A 86 4.73 12.53 -6.34
C PRO A 86 3.84 11.37 -5.93
N HIS A 87 2.59 11.36 -6.42
CA HIS A 87 1.56 10.37 -6.05
C HIS A 87 1.23 10.30 -4.55
N LEU A 88 1.48 11.38 -3.80
CA LEU A 88 1.20 11.47 -2.35
C LEU A 88 1.96 10.42 -1.52
N LEU A 89 3.10 9.92 -2.02
CA LEU A 89 3.82 8.86 -1.32
C LEU A 89 4.33 9.30 0.05
N VAL A 90 4.29 8.41 1.03
CA VAL A 90 4.88 8.65 2.38
C VAL A 90 6.41 8.76 2.32
N ILE A 91 7.02 8.08 1.36
CA ILE A 91 8.45 8.18 1.04
C ILE A 91 8.61 8.30 -0.48
N PRO A 92 9.38 9.28 -1.00
CA PRO A 92 9.71 9.35 -2.42
C PRO A 92 10.36 8.04 -2.91
N ASN A 93 9.81 7.45 -3.97
CA ASN A 93 10.26 6.14 -4.48
C ASN A 93 11.47 6.22 -5.45
N ARG A 94 12.35 7.20 -5.27
CA ARG A 94 13.59 7.28 -6.07
C ARG A 94 14.48 6.08 -5.74
N GLY A 95 14.92 5.33 -6.75
CA GLY A 95 15.75 4.13 -6.55
C GLY A 95 15.06 3.03 -5.73
N SER A 96 13.73 2.90 -5.85
CA SER A 96 12.93 1.91 -5.11
C SER A 96 12.96 2.08 -3.58
N ARG A 97 13.27 3.29 -3.09
CA ARG A 97 13.45 3.56 -1.66
C ARG A 97 12.22 3.20 -0.82
N LEU A 98 11.01 3.39 -1.34
CA LEU A 98 9.79 3.01 -0.63
C LEU A 98 9.70 1.48 -0.50
N CYS A 99 10.00 0.74 -1.57
CA CYS A 99 10.00 -0.72 -1.54
C CYS A 99 11.04 -1.27 -0.56
N LEU A 100 12.25 -0.70 -0.58
CA LEU A 100 13.37 -1.10 0.28
C LEU A 100 13.20 -0.66 1.75
N ALA A 101 12.22 0.19 2.05
CA ALA A 101 11.81 0.46 3.42
C ALA A 101 11.19 -0.77 4.08
N CYS A 102 10.58 -1.67 3.30
CA CYS A 102 9.97 -2.91 3.81
C CYS A 102 10.78 -4.15 3.44
N HIS A 103 11.36 -4.20 2.23
CA HIS A 103 12.06 -5.37 1.72
C HIS A 103 13.57 -5.33 1.99
N VAL A 104 14.12 -6.47 2.41
CA VAL A 104 15.56 -6.71 2.45
C VAL A 104 16.00 -7.23 1.08
N LYS A 105 17.10 -6.69 0.55
CA LYS A 105 17.65 -7.04 -0.77
C LYS A 105 18.50 -8.31 -0.73
#